data_AF-A0AAD8WVG5-F1
#
_entry.id   AF-A0AAD8WVG5-F1
#
_cell.length_a   1.000
_cell.length_b   1.000
_cell.length_c   1.000
_cell.angle_alpha   90.00
_cell.angle_beta   90.00
_cell.angle_gamma   90.00
#
_symmetry.space_group_name_H-M   'P 1'
#
loop_
_entity.id
_entity.type
_entity.pdbx_description
1 polymer ?
#
loop_
_entity_poly.entity_id
_entity_poly.type
_entity_poly.pdbx_seq_one_letter_code
_entity_poly.pdbx_strand_id
1 'polypeptide(L)'
;MHQLPLAARPPAPLPHSSQRRASCRCSLKQAPPSLAVAVRKCAAAPLLAATLLLGAAAGPDLPAATPPAFAQSRGAALFQKACIGCHDTGGNILQPGATLSMKDLERNGVATEEEIYNITYYGKGRMPGYGEKCTPRGQCTFGPRIAEEDIKMLAAFVKSQAESGWPKIDSDVE
;
A
#
# COMPACT_ATOMS: atom_id res chain seq x y z
N MET A 1 30.18 29.23 45.46
CA MET A 1 28.74 29.08 45.78
C MET A 1 27.97 30.08 44.95
N HIS A 2 27.67 29.78 43.67
CA HIS A 2 26.92 30.68 42.80
C HIS A 2 25.55 30.05 42.54
N GLN A 3 24.49 30.68 43.06
CA GLN A 3 23.11 30.26 42.85
C GLN A 3 22.69 30.56 41.41
N LEU A 4 22.21 29.54 40.71
CA LEU A 4 21.52 29.66 39.41
C LEU A 4 20.06 30.07 39.64
N PRO A 5 19.47 30.94 38.80
CA PRO A 5 18.09 31.38 38.96
C PRO A 5 17.09 30.28 38.57
N LEU A 6 16.04 30.14 39.39
CA LEU A 6 14.90 29.27 39.17
C LEU A 6 14.14 29.69 37.89
N ALA A 7 14.10 28.81 36.89
CA ALA A 7 13.25 28.98 35.72
C ALA A 7 11.76 28.84 36.11
N ALA A 8 10.95 29.82 35.73
CA ALA A 8 9.50 29.82 35.94
C ALA A 8 8.81 28.73 35.09
N ARG A 9 7.87 27.99 35.70
CA ARG A 9 7.08 26.95 35.02
C ARG A 9 6.11 27.60 34.01
N PRO A 10 5.92 27.00 32.82
CA PRO A 10 4.89 27.44 31.89
C PRO A 10 3.48 27.10 32.40
N PRO A 11 2.45 27.88 32.00
CA PRO A 11 1.07 27.65 32.42
C PRO A 11 0.46 26.40 31.79
N ALA A 12 -0.48 25.78 32.51
CA ALA A 12 -1.21 24.59 32.09
C ALA A 12 -2.17 24.89 30.91
N PRO A 13 -2.38 23.95 29.98
CA PRO A 13 -3.35 24.11 28.89
C PRO A 13 -4.80 24.01 29.38
N LEU A 14 -5.67 24.83 28.78
CA LEU A 14 -7.11 24.88 29.02
C LEU A 14 -7.83 23.62 28.48
N PRO A 15 -8.95 23.18 29.10
CA PRO A 15 -9.71 22.03 28.63
C PRO A 15 -10.50 22.36 27.36
N HIS A 16 -10.28 21.59 26.28
CA HIS A 16 -11.11 21.62 25.09
C HIS A 16 -12.46 20.92 25.33
N SER A 17 -13.52 21.66 25.06
CA SER A 17 -14.92 21.26 25.18
C SER A 17 -15.29 20.15 24.17
N SER A 18 -15.88 19.08 24.71
CA SER A 18 -16.39 17.91 24.00
C SER A 18 -17.64 18.28 23.19
N GLN A 19 -17.52 18.35 21.87
CA GLN A 19 -18.68 18.50 20.99
C GLN A 19 -19.30 17.14 20.64
N ARG A 20 -20.62 17.12 20.85
CA ARG A 20 -21.57 16.01 20.75
C ARG A 20 -21.59 15.41 19.34
N ARG A 21 -21.51 14.08 19.27
CA ARG A 21 -21.83 13.31 18.05
C ARG A 21 -23.34 13.35 17.82
N ALA A 22 -23.77 14.02 16.75
CA ALA A 22 -25.12 13.86 16.21
C ALA A 22 -25.22 12.52 15.47
N SER A 23 -26.12 11.66 15.93
CA SER A 23 -26.44 10.38 15.31
C SER A 23 -27.37 10.62 14.11
N CYS A 24 -26.83 10.57 12.89
CA CYS A 24 -27.66 10.52 11.68
C CYS A 24 -28.15 9.08 11.47
N ARG A 25 -29.41 8.84 11.85
CA ARG A 25 -30.19 7.67 11.46
C ARG A 25 -30.66 7.88 10.02
N CYS A 26 -30.10 7.15 9.05
CA CYS A 26 -30.72 7.00 7.75
C CYS A 26 -31.60 5.75 7.73
N SER A 27 -32.90 5.99 7.58
CA SER A 27 -33.95 4.98 7.44
C SER A 27 -33.70 4.04 6.28
N LEU A 28 -33.87 2.74 6.56
CA LEU A 28 -34.12 1.72 5.56
C LEU A 28 -35.38 2.11 4.75
N LYS A 29 -35.27 2.12 3.44
CA LYS A 29 -36.43 2.00 2.53
C LYS A 29 -36.28 0.70 1.75
N GLN A 30 -37.19 -0.23 2.04
CA GLN A 30 -37.41 -1.47 1.31
C GLN A 30 -38.17 -1.19 0.01
N ALA A 31 -37.85 -1.92 -1.05
CA ALA A 31 -38.62 -1.98 -2.30
C ALA A 31 -39.27 -3.37 -2.44
N PRO A 32 -40.53 -3.48 -2.91
CA PRO A 32 -41.24 -4.75 -3.06
C PRO A 32 -41.34 -5.15 -4.56
N PRO A 33 -42.14 -6.16 -5.00
CA PRO A 33 -41.58 -7.39 -5.57
C PRO A 33 -42.12 -7.76 -6.98
N SER A 34 -41.60 -8.87 -7.49
CA SER A 34 -42.30 -9.87 -8.33
C SER A 34 -42.25 -9.80 -9.86
N LEU A 35 -42.39 -11.02 -10.39
CA LEU A 35 -42.79 -11.50 -11.72
C LEU A 35 -41.62 -11.83 -12.66
N ALA A 36 -41.17 -13.10 -12.67
CA ALA A 36 -41.75 -14.25 -13.40
C ALA A 36 -41.33 -14.24 -14.88
N VAL A 37 -40.87 -15.41 -15.38
CA VAL A 37 -41.46 -16.12 -16.53
C VAL A 37 -40.51 -17.19 -17.10
N ALA A 38 -41.13 -18.35 -17.36
CA ALA A 38 -40.81 -19.39 -18.33
C ALA A 38 -39.63 -20.35 -18.13
N VAL A 39 -39.97 -21.43 -17.44
CA VAL A 39 -39.60 -22.80 -17.83
C VAL A 39 -39.92 -23.05 -19.31
N ARG A 40 -39.00 -23.64 -20.08
CA ARG A 40 -39.33 -24.44 -21.26
C ARG A 40 -38.52 -25.73 -21.27
N LYS A 41 -39.26 -26.84 -21.27
CA LYS A 41 -38.79 -28.22 -21.38
C LYS A 41 -38.87 -28.71 -22.83
N CYS A 42 -37.86 -29.50 -23.20
CA CYS A 42 -37.82 -30.71 -24.04
C CYS A 42 -38.49 -30.74 -25.44
N ALA A 43 -37.66 -31.06 -26.44
CA ALA A 43 -37.98 -32.04 -27.50
C ALA A 43 -36.69 -32.75 -27.98
N ALA A 44 -36.68 -34.08 -27.87
CA ALA A 44 -35.77 -35.03 -28.57
C ALA A 44 -36.28 -35.21 -30.03
N ALA A 45 -35.63 -35.78 -31.05
CA ALA A 45 -34.53 -36.74 -31.30
C ALA A 45 -34.25 -36.69 -32.86
N PRO A 46 -33.60 -37.65 -33.58
CA PRO A 46 -32.37 -38.45 -33.40
C PRO A 46 -31.41 -38.50 -34.66
N LEU A 47 -30.25 -39.19 -34.52
CA LEU A 47 -29.45 -39.95 -35.56
C LEU A 47 -28.78 -39.16 -36.72
N LEU A 48 -27.52 -39.31 -37.16
CA LEU A 48 -26.35 -40.22 -37.09
C LEU A 48 -25.09 -39.31 -37.28
N ALA A 49 -23.84 -39.62 -36.94
CA ALA A 49 -23.05 -40.80 -37.21
C ALA A 49 -21.78 -40.79 -36.35
N ALA A 50 -21.26 -41.98 -36.04
CA ALA A 50 -20.01 -42.18 -35.34
C ALA A 50 -18.80 -41.94 -36.26
N THR A 51 -17.85 -41.14 -35.81
CA THR A 51 -16.46 -41.20 -36.29
C THR A 51 -15.52 -41.07 -35.08
N LEU A 52 -14.94 -42.21 -34.70
CA LEU A 52 -13.81 -42.30 -33.79
C LEU A 52 -12.54 -41.96 -34.59
N LEU A 53 -11.83 -40.89 -34.22
CA LEU A 53 -10.40 -40.74 -34.50
C LEU A 53 -9.73 -40.04 -33.31
N LEU A 54 -8.87 -40.81 -32.63
CA LEU A 54 -8.02 -40.45 -31.51
C LEU A 54 -6.80 -39.65 -32.03
N GLY A 55 -6.53 -38.47 -31.47
CA GLY A 55 -5.34 -37.68 -31.80
C GLY A 55 -5.11 -36.56 -30.78
N ALA A 56 -3.89 -36.53 -30.24
CA ALA A 56 -3.47 -35.83 -29.01
C ALA A 56 -3.81 -34.34 -28.90
N ALA A 57 -4.15 -33.96 -27.67
CA ALA A 57 -4.37 -32.59 -27.21
C ALA A 57 -3.10 -31.74 -27.35
N ALA A 58 -3.22 -30.65 -28.10
CA ALA A 58 -2.40 -29.45 -27.96
C ALA A 58 -3.37 -28.27 -28.00
N GLY A 59 -3.94 -27.96 -26.83
CA GLY A 59 -4.66 -26.69 -26.66
C GLY A 59 -3.66 -25.54 -26.76
N PRO A 60 -4.08 -24.33 -27.17
CA PRO A 60 -3.20 -23.18 -27.11
C PRO A 60 -2.85 -22.93 -25.64
N ASP A 61 -1.58 -23.11 -25.29
CA ASP A 61 -0.99 -22.62 -24.05
C ASP A 61 -1.33 -21.14 -23.91
N LEU A 62 -2.35 -20.83 -23.09
CA LEU A 62 -2.47 -19.50 -22.52
C LEU A 62 -1.23 -19.31 -21.64
N PRO A 63 -0.41 -18.27 -21.85
CA PRO A 63 0.68 -18.00 -20.94
C PRO A 63 0.07 -17.77 -19.56
N ALA A 64 0.45 -18.65 -18.61
CA ALA A 64 0.23 -18.41 -17.20
C ALA A 64 0.71 -16.98 -16.91
N ALA A 65 -0.20 -16.14 -16.40
CA ALA A 65 0.14 -14.80 -15.99
C ALA A 65 1.26 -14.91 -14.96
N THR A 66 2.48 -14.59 -15.37
CA THR A 66 3.62 -14.46 -14.47
C THR A 66 3.17 -13.49 -13.37
N PRO A 67 3.25 -13.87 -12.09
CA PRO A 67 2.96 -12.92 -11.02
C PRO A 67 3.86 -11.70 -11.24
N PRO A 68 3.40 -10.50 -10.87
CA PRO A 68 4.08 -9.27 -11.23
C PRO A 68 5.54 -9.37 -10.76
N ALA A 69 6.50 -9.19 -11.66
CA ALA A 69 7.94 -9.27 -11.40
C ALA A 69 8.46 -8.28 -10.32
N PHE A 70 7.56 -7.53 -9.69
CA PHE A 70 7.81 -6.58 -8.63
C PHE A 70 8.27 -7.25 -7.33
N ALA A 71 7.78 -8.45 -6.99
CA ALA A 71 8.22 -9.18 -5.79
C ALA A 71 9.70 -9.62 -5.85
N GLN A 72 10.29 -9.72 -7.06
CA GLN A 72 11.71 -10.02 -7.26
C GLN A 72 12.57 -8.80 -7.62
N SER A 73 12.01 -7.59 -7.61
CA SER A 73 12.81 -6.39 -7.91
C SER A 73 13.81 -6.09 -6.79
N ARG A 74 14.99 -5.55 -7.14
CA ARG A 74 15.98 -5.08 -6.17
C ARG A 74 15.38 -4.05 -5.21
N GLY A 75 14.49 -3.18 -5.69
CA GLY A 75 13.73 -2.24 -4.88
C GLY A 75 12.83 -2.92 -3.85
N ALA A 76 12.10 -3.98 -4.22
CA ALA A 76 11.29 -4.74 -3.28
C ALA A 76 12.14 -5.41 -2.19
N ALA A 77 13.27 -6.02 -2.55
CA ALA A 77 14.18 -6.64 -1.58
C ALA A 77 14.77 -5.61 -0.60
N LEU A 78 15.11 -4.42 -1.08
CA LEU A 78 15.55 -3.31 -0.22
C LEU A 78 14.42 -2.82 0.69
N PHE A 79 13.21 -2.69 0.16
CA PHE A 79 12.04 -2.23 0.93
C PHE A 79 11.71 -3.18 2.09
N GLN A 80 11.74 -4.49 1.81
CA GLN A 80 11.57 -5.55 2.80
C GLN A 80 12.63 -5.50 3.91
N LYS A 81 13.87 -5.11 3.60
CA LYS A 81 14.95 -5.04 4.58
C LYS A 81 14.94 -3.76 5.42
N ALA A 82 14.60 -2.61 4.81
CA ALA A 82 14.83 -1.30 5.41
C ALA A 82 13.55 -0.53 5.80
N CYS A 83 12.41 -0.82 5.16
CA CYS A 83 11.23 0.05 5.20
C CYS A 83 10.01 -0.63 5.84
N ILE A 84 9.87 -1.96 5.68
CA ILE A 84 8.67 -2.70 6.09
C ILE A 84 8.34 -2.53 7.58
N GLY A 85 9.34 -2.36 8.44
CA GLY A 85 9.14 -2.20 9.88
C GLY A 85 8.26 -1.00 10.24
N CYS A 86 8.19 0.02 9.37
CA CYS A 86 7.28 1.16 9.56
C CYS A 86 6.18 1.25 8.49
N HIS A 87 6.46 0.76 7.28
CA HIS A 87 5.62 0.93 6.09
C HIS A 87 5.07 -0.38 5.54
N ASP A 88 4.74 -1.31 6.43
CA ASP A 88 4.15 -2.59 6.02
C ASP A 88 2.88 -2.39 5.18
N THR A 89 2.78 -3.13 4.07
CA THR A 89 1.72 -3.02 3.05
C THR A 89 1.43 -1.57 2.58
N GLY A 90 2.44 -0.69 2.61
CA GLY A 90 2.31 0.71 2.25
C GLY A 90 1.71 1.61 3.34
N GLY A 91 1.56 1.10 4.56
CA GLY A 91 1.06 1.84 5.72
C GLY A 91 2.06 2.83 6.31
N ASN A 92 1.75 3.32 7.51
CA ASN A 92 2.68 4.05 8.37
C ASN A 92 2.26 3.88 9.84
N ILE A 93 3.00 3.07 10.59
CA ILE A 93 2.68 2.78 12.00
C ILE A 93 2.96 3.96 12.95
N LEU A 94 3.78 4.92 12.52
CA LEU A 94 4.24 6.03 13.36
C LEU A 94 3.38 7.29 13.21
N GLN A 95 2.85 7.55 12.02
CA GLN A 95 2.12 8.77 11.69
C GLN A 95 0.93 8.48 10.77
N PRO A 96 -0.30 8.47 11.32
CA PRO A 96 -1.52 8.40 10.50
C PRO A 96 -1.58 9.54 9.48
N GLY A 97 -2.01 9.23 8.26
CA GLY A 97 -2.10 10.19 7.17
C GLY A 97 -0.77 10.52 6.48
N ALA A 98 0.31 9.79 6.79
CA ALA A 98 1.56 9.79 6.04
C ALA A 98 1.92 8.37 5.57
N THR A 99 0.93 7.63 5.08
CA THR A 99 1.14 6.32 4.45
C THR A 99 1.81 6.47 3.08
N LEU A 100 2.26 5.35 2.50
CA LEU A 100 2.77 5.29 1.13
C LEU A 100 1.65 5.03 0.10
N SER A 101 0.38 5.22 0.47
CA SER A 101 -0.73 5.19 -0.49
C SER A 101 -0.71 6.46 -1.36
N MET A 102 -1.12 6.35 -2.62
CA MET A 102 -1.14 7.52 -3.53
C MET A 102 -1.92 8.71 -2.96
N LYS A 103 -3.07 8.44 -2.32
CA LYS A 103 -3.88 9.48 -1.68
C LYS A 103 -3.12 10.28 -0.62
N ASP A 104 -2.28 9.61 0.18
CA ASP A 104 -1.50 10.28 1.21
C ASP A 104 -0.28 10.98 0.61
N LEU A 105 0.39 10.36 -0.37
CA LEU A 105 1.52 10.98 -1.05
C LEU A 105 1.10 12.28 -1.76
N GLU A 106 -0.03 12.27 -2.48
CA GLU A 106 -0.57 13.46 -3.16
C GLU A 106 -0.98 14.54 -2.16
N ARG A 107 -1.71 14.17 -1.11
CA ARG A 107 -2.13 15.12 -0.06
C ARG A 107 -0.94 15.80 0.61
N ASN A 108 0.18 15.08 0.75
CA ASN A 108 1.40 15.60 1.36
C ASN A 108 2.37 16.23 0.35
N GLY A 109 2.02 16.28 -0.95
CA GLY A 109 2.84 16.89 -2.00
C GLY A 109 4.11 16.12 -2.36
N VAL A 110 4.14 14.80 -2.12
CA VAL A 110 5.33 13.94 -2.24
C VAL A 110 5.09 12.72 -3.12
N ALA A 111 4.17 12.84 -4.09
CA ALA A 111 3.77 11.76 -4.98
C ALA A 111 4.72 11.53 -6.17
N THR A 112 5.74 12.36 -6.33
CA THR A 112 6.77 12.18 -7.36
C THR A 112 7.88 11.27 -6.86
N GLU A 113 8.52 10.55 -7.78
CA GLU A 113 9.66 9.69 -7.44
C GLU A 113 10.82 10.49 -6.83
N GLU A 114 11.05 11.72 -7.31
CA GLU A 114 12.06 12.63 -6.77
C GLU A 114 11.80 13.01 -5.31
N GLU A 115 10.55 13.31 -4.95
CA GLU A 115 10.20 13.64 -3.56
C GLU A 115 10.31 12.42 -2.63
N ILE A 116 9.92 11.24 -3.12
CA ILE A 116 10.10 9.99 -2.38
C ILE A 116 11.60 9.71 -2.17
N TYR A 117 12.42 9.92 -3.19
CA TYR A 117 13.88 9.84 -3.10
C TYR A 117 14.40 10.82 -2.05
N ASN A 118 14.02 12.10 -2.10
CA ASN A 118 14.48 13.14 -1.18
C ASN A 118 14.14 12.81 0.27
N ILE A 119 12.91 12.35 0.54
CA ILE A 119 12.49 11.94 1.88
C ILE A 119 13.23 10.69 2.35
N THR A 120 13.44 9.71 1.47
CA THR A 120 14.20 8.50 1.83
C THR A 120 15.67 8.83 2.10
N TYR A 121 16.25 9.75 1.33
CA TYR A 121 17.64 10.16 1.46
C TYR A 121 17.87 10.98 2.74
N TYR A 122 17.11 12.04 2.95
CA TYR A 122 17.33 13.02 4.02
C TYR A 122 16.50 12.78 5.27
N GLY A 123 15.44 11.97 5.19
CA GLY A 123 14.47 11.78 6.27
C GLY A 123 13.46 12.93 6.33
N LYS A 124 12.36 12.70 7.07
CA LYS A 124 11.32 13.71 7.31
C LYS A 124 10.62 13.45 8.63
N GLY A 125 10.68 14.42 9.54
CA GLY A 125 10.06 14.32 10.86
C GLY A 125 10.62 13.13 11.66
N ARG A 126 9.79 12.11 11.91
CA ARG A 126 10.17 10.90 12.65
C ARG A 126 10.80 9.82 11.78
N MET A 127 10.71 9.92 10.45
CA MET A 127 11.34 8.98 9.53
C MET A 127 12.82 9.35 9.38
N PRO A 128 13.76 8.43 9.70
CA PRO A 128 15.18 8.71 9.54
C PRO A 128 15.57 8.77 8.06
N GLY A 129 16.58 9.57 7.72
CA GLY A 129 17.21 9.56 6.39
C GLY A 129 18.22 8.42 6.23
N TYR A 130 18.26 7.81 5.05
CA TYR A 130 19.09 6.64 4.75
C TYR A 130 20.28 6.95 3.83
N GLY A 131 20.31 8.12 3.20
CA GLY A 131 21.36 8.51 2.25
C GLY A 131 22.73 8.64 2.90
N GLU A 132 23.78 8.36 2.14
CA GLU A 132 25.18 8.41 2.63
C GLU A 132 25.54 9.77 3.22
N LYS A 133 25.05 10.87 2.61
CA LYS A 133 25.34 12.24 3.02
C LYS A 133 24.26 12.85 3.94
N CYS A 134 23.30 12.06 4.41
CA CYS A 134 22.30 12.58 5.36
C CYS A 134 22.99 13.08 6.64
N THR A 135 22.61 14.30 7.05
CA THR A 135 23.15 15.04 8.19
C THR A 135 22.10 16.02 8.74
N PRO A 136 22.12 16.40 10.03
CA PRO A 136 22.92 15.86 11.15
C PRO A 136 22.64 14.39 11.49
N ARG A 137 23.58 13.74 12.19
CA ARG A 137 23.53 12.29 12.50
C ARG A 137 22.22 11.83 13.13
N GLY A 138 21.61 12.66 13.97
CA GLY A 138 20.37 12.36 14.70
C GLY A 138 19.11 12.31 13.83
N GLN A 139 19.12 12.88 12.62
CA GLN A 139 17.99 12.75 11.69
C GLN A 139 18.11 11.52 10.79
N CYS A 140 19.24 10.83 10.82
CA CYS A 140 19.57 9.75 9.90
C CYS A 140 19.55 8.40 10.60
N THR A 141 19.36 7.34 9.82
CA THR A 141 19.31 5.96 10.32
C THR A 141 20.57 5.62 11.11
N PHE A 142 20.43 4.98 12.26
CA PHE A 142 21.56 4.49 13.04
C PHE A 142 22.24 3.28 12.40
N GLY A 143 21.53 2.56 11.52
CA GLY A 143 22.08 1.45 10.74
C GLY A 143 22.96 1.89 9.56
N PRO A 144 23.34 0.94 8.70
CA PRO A 144 24.06 1.22 7.47
C PRO A 144 23.30 2.21 6.59
N ARG A 145 24.05 3.08 5.90
CA ARG A 145 23.50 3.95 4.86
C ARG A 145 23.23 3.15 3.59
N ILE A 146 22.28 3.64 2.78
CA ILE A 146 21.91 3.06 1.50
C ILE A 146 22.51 3.93 0.40
N ALA A 147 23.12 3.29 -0.60
CA ALA A 147 23.71 3.98 -1.74
C ALA A 147 22.67 4.75 -2.55
N GLU A 148 23.08 5.83 -3.22
CA GLU A 148 22.19 6.73 -3.96
C GLU A 148 21.37 5.98 -5.04
N GLU A 149 21.99 5.05 -5.76
CA GLU A 149 21.33 4.21 -6.77
C GLU A 149 20.27 3.28 -6.18
N ASP A 150 20.51 2.74 -4.99
CA ASP A 150 19.58 1.85 -4.30
C ASP A 150 18.37 2.64 -3.75
N ILE A 151 18.58 3.88 -3.32
CA ILE A 151 17.48 4.79 -2.93
C ILE A 151 16.61 5.17 -4.13
N LYS A 152 17.21 5.36 -5.32
CA LYS A 152 16.43 5.58 -6.56
C LYS A 152 15.55 4.38 -6.88
N MET A 153 16.09 3.17 -6.80
CA MET A 153 15.30 1.94 -7.01
C MET A 153 14.19 1.79 -5.98
N LEU A 154 14.44 2.16 -4.71
CA LEU A 154 13.41 2.20 -3.67
C LEU A 154 12.31 3.22 -3.99
N ALA A 155 12.67 4.42 -4.43
CA ALA A 155 11.71 5.46 -4.77
C ALA A 155 10.80 5.04 -5.94
N ALA A 156 11.40 4.50 -7.01
CA ALA A 156 10.66 3.94 -8.14
C ALA A 156 9.72 2.80 -7.71
N PHE A 157 10.19 1.90 -6.83
CA PHE A 157 9.38 0.82 -6.29
C PHE A 157 8.19 1.34 -5.48
N VAL A 158 8.41 2.27 -4.54
CA VAL A 158 7.33 2.87 -3.73
C VAL A 158 6.31 3.58 -4.62
N LYS A 159 6.78 4.34 -5.61
CA LYS A 159 5.90 5.02 -6.57
C LYS A 159 5.01 4.03 -7.34
N SER A 160 5.61 2.98 -7.89
CA SER A 160 4.89 1.92 -8.61
C SER A 160 3.88 1.18 -7.73
N GLN A 161 4.26 0.86 -6.48
CA GLN A 161 3.37 0.19 -5.53
C GLN A 161 2.21 1.08 -5.11
N ALA A 162 2.46 2.38 -4.92
CA ALA A 162 1.42 3.34 -4.60
C ALA A 162 0.41 3.43 -5.76
N GLU A 163 0.88 3.52 -7.00
CA GLU A 163 0.02 3.55 -8.21
C GLU A 163 -0.79 2.26 -8.38
N SER A 164 -0.21 1.13 -7.99
CA SER A 164 -0.86 -0.18 -8.02
C SER A 164 -1.77 -0.43 -6.80
N GLY A 165 -1.86 0.53 -5.86
CA GLY A 165 -2.71 0.42 -4.68
C GLY A 165 -2.24 -0.60 -3.64
N TRP A 166 -0.94 -0.93 -3.60
CA TRP A 166 -0.34 -1.91 -2.68
C TRP A 166 -1.08 -3.26 -2.66
N PRO A 167 -1.02 -4.05 -3.74
CA PRO A 167 -1.71 -5.33 -3.83
C PRO A 167 -1.25 -6.28 -2.72
N LYS A 168 -2.20 -6.91 -2.04
CA LYS A 168 -1.92 -7.98 -1.08
C LYS A 168 -1.53 -9.22 -1.85
N ILE A 169 -0.45 -9.87 -1.43
CA ILE A 169 -0.13 -11.22 -1.89
C ILE A 169 -0.92 -12.13 -0.95
N ASP A 170 -2.13 -12.49 -1.37
CA ASP A 170 -2.89 -13.52 -0.66
C ASP A 170 -2.13 -14.85 -0.85
N SER A 171 -1.76 -15.47 0.26
CA SER A 171 -0.97 -16.72 0.31
C SER A 171 -1.80 -17.97 0.06
N ASP A 172 -2.93 -17.85 -0.65
CA ASP A 172 -3.90 -18.92 -0.90
C ASP A 172 -3.55 -19.72 -2.16
N VAL A 173 -2.29 -20.19 -2.25
CA VAL A 173 -1.93 -21.28 -3.18
C VAL A 173 -1.58 -22.48 -2.32
N GLU A 174 -2.60 -23.29 -2.08
CA GLU A 174 -2.52 -24.64 -1.48
C GLU A 174 -2.04 -25.67 -2.50
#